data_AF-A0A0H5P938-F1
#
_entry.id   AF-A0A0H5P938-F1
#
_cell.length_a   1.000
_cell.length_b   1.000
_cell.length_c   1.000
_cell.angle_alpha   90.00
_cell.angle_beta   90.00
_cell.angle_gamma   90.00
#
_symmetry.space_group_name_H-M   'P 1'
#
loop_
_entity.id
_entity.type
_entity.pdbx_description
1 polymer ?
#
loop_
_entity_poly.entity_id
_entity_poly.type
_entity_poly.pdbx_seq_one_letter_code
_entity_poly.pdbx_strand_id
1 'polypeptide(L)'
;MPAPKKTATVAPAKSRWAQLRDEARAKQGKVTPYLFDGTEPPTPIYPPTTVEQVTAMAQVVDSNGDFDAANIRRLFEIICGDAFPAVWSIVRGEPFDVLFMLVDDMNSHFSGVPGAKAGDLPGGA
;
A
#
# COMPACT_ATOMS: atom_id res chain seq x y z
N MET A 1 -6.74 10.10 61.81
CA MET A 1 -5.76 10.02 60.69
C MET A 1 -6.50 10.34 59.40
N PRO A 2 -6.09 11.33 58.59
CA PRO A 2 -6.72 11.59 57.30
C PRO A 2 -6.17 10.64 56.22
N ALA A 3 -7.06 10.09 55.40
CA ALA A 3 -6.75 9.15 54.32
C ALA A 3 -5.97 9.83 53.17
N PRO A 4 -5.12 9.09 52.43
CA PRO A 4 -4.31 9.67 51.36
C PRO A 4 -5.20 10.04 50.15
N LYS A 5 -5.09 11.29 49.70
CA LYS A 5 -5.75 11.78 48.48
C LYS A 5 -5.22 11.00 47.27
N LYS A 6 -6.14 10.36 46.54
CA LYS A 6 -5.90 9.74 45.22
C LYS A 6 -5.36 10.83 44.29
N THR A 7 -4.07 10.78 43.97
CA THR A 7 -3.49 11.56 42.89
C THR A 7 -4.09 11.06 41.58
N ALA A 8 -4.91 11.90 40.95
CA ALA A 8 -5.39 11.63 39.60
C ALA A 8 -4.18 11.73 38.66
N THR A 9 -3.73 10.59 38.16
CA THR A 9 -2.67 10.52 37.14
C THR A 9 -3.20 11.15 35.87
N VAL A 10 -2.79 12.39 35.58
CA VAL A 10 -3.07 13.04 34.30
C VAL A 10 -2.33 12.26 33.23
N ALA A 11 -3.06 11.63 32.32
CA ALA A 11 -2.45 10.92 31.20
C ALA A 11 -1.58 11.89 30.38
N PRO A 12 -0.36 11.50 29.99
CA PRO A 12 0.51 12.38 29.22
C PRO A 12 -0.17 12.77 27.90
N ALA A 13 -0.14 14.08 27.58
CA ALA A 13 -0.73 14.59 26.35
C ALA A 13 -0.05 13.92 25.13
N LYS A 14 -0.86 13.44 24.17
CA LYS A 14 -0.35 12.86 22.92
C LYS A 14 0.54 13.87 22.18
N SER A 15 1.66 13.41 21.61
CA SER A 15 2.50 14.25 20.75
C SER A 15 1.76 14.70 19.49
N ARG A 16 2.18 15.82 18.89
CA ARG A 16 1.61 16.33 17.63
C ARG A 16 1.67 15.29 16.51
N TRP A 17 2.77 14.55 16.40
CA TRP A 17 2.91 13.45 15.44
C TRP A 17 1.89 12.33 15.72
N ALA A 18 1.72 11.91 16.97
CA ALA A 18 0.79 10.84 17.31
C ALA A 18 -0.66 11.23 16.96
N GLN A 19 -1.04 12.49 17.18
CA GLN A 19 -2.34 13.01 16.76
C GLN A 19 -2.51 12.96 15.24
N LEU A 20 -1.55 13.50 14.48
CA LEU A 20 -1.58 13.49 13.00
C LEU A 20 -1.66 12.07 12.44
N ARG A 21 -0.88 11.13 12.99
CA ARG A 21 -0.89 9.72 12.59
C ARG A 21 -2.26 9.08 12.83
N ASP A 22 -2.83 9.29 14.00
CA ASP A 22 -4.12 8.71 14.36
C ASP A 22 -5.25 9.31 13.49
N GLU A 23 -5.24 10.63 13.25
CA GLU A 23 -6.16 11.31 12.34
C GLU A 23 -6.04 10.81 10.90
N ALA A 24 -4.83 10.63 10.38
CA ALA A 24 -4.58 10.12 9.03
C ALA A 24 -5.08 8.67 8.89
N ARG A 25 -4.79 7.80 9.87
CA ARG A 25 -5.25 6.41 9.88
C ARG A 25 -6.78 6.30 9.99
N ALA A 26 -7.42 7.20 10.72
CA ALA A 26 -8.88 7.24 10.82
C ALA A 26 -9.54 7.64 9.49
N LYS A 27 -8.86 8.43 8.66
CA LYS A 27 -9.31 8.81 7.31
C LYS A 27 -8.99 7.76 6.24
N GLN A 28 -8.06 6.86 6.54
CA GLN A 28 -7.69 5.76 5.64
C GLN A 28 -8.89 4.80 5.56
N GLY A 29 -9.66 4.92 4.48
CA GLY A 29 -10.84 4.09 4.26
C GLY A 29 -10.50 2.59 4.22
N LYS A 30 -11.54 1.74 4.29
CA LYS A 30 -11.36 0.31 4.04
C LYS A 30 -10.99 0.11 2.58
N VAL A 31 -9.77 -0.34 2.33
CA VAL A 31 -9.31 -0.71 1.00
C VAL A 31 -9.69 -2.16 0.74
N THR A 32 -10.39 -2.39 -0.36
CA THR A 32 -10.68 -3.76 -0.83
C THR A 32 -9.41 -4.35 -1.45
N PRO A 33 -8.87 -5.47 -0.92
CA PRO A 33 -7.70 -6.09 -1.53
C PRO A 33 -8.04 -6.65 -2.91
N TYR A 34 -7.05 -6.71 -3.78
CA TYR A 34 -7.08 -7.56 -4.97
C TYR A 34 -6.88 -9.01 -4.53
N LEU A 35 -7.73 -9.93 -4.98
CA LEU A 35 -7.61 -11.34 -4.60
C LEU A 35 -6.94 -12.11 -5.73
N PHE A 36 -5.65 -12.40 -5.57
CA PHE A 36 -4.90 -13.22 -6.54
C PHE A 36 -5.31 -14.69 -6.40
N ASP A 37 -5.98 -15.21 -7.42
CA ASP A 37 -6.57 -16.55 -7.46
C ASP A 37 -5.63 -17.64 -7.96
N GLY A 38 -4.39 -17.30 -8.33
CA GLY A 38 -3.34 -18.27 -8.66
C GLY A 38 -2.79 -19.05 -7.45
N THR A 39 -3.25 -18.76 -6.23
CA THR A 39 -2.88 -19.47 -5.00
C THR A 39 -4.12 -20.04 -4.29
N GLU A 40 -3.93 -21.08 -3.49
CA GLU A 40 -4.99 -21.67 -2.65
C GLU A 40 -4.59 -21.57 -1.16
N PRO A 41 -5.32 -20.79 -0.32
CA PRO A 41 -6.43 -19.89 -0.69
C PRO A 41 -5.95 -18.67 -1.51
N PRO A 42 -6.88 -17.91 -2.15
CA PRO A 42 -6.52 -16.70 -2.87
C PRO A 42 -5.72 -15.72 -2.01
N THR A 43 -4.61 -15.20 -2.55
CA THR A 43 -3.71 -14.32 -1.81
C THR A 43 -4.22 -12.88 -1.89
N PRO A 44 -4.52 -12.21 -0.76
CA PRO A 44 -4.92 -10.81 -0.77
C PRO A 44 -3.72 -9.89 -1.01
N ILE A 45 -3.84 -9.01 -2.00
CA ILE A 45 -2.88 -7.96 -2.33
C ILE A 45 -3.51 -6.61 -2.00
N TYR A 46 -2.81 -5.79 -1.21
CA TYR A 46 -3.24 -4.44 -0.86
C TYR A 46 -2.43 -3.43 -1.67
N PRO A 47 -2.98 -2.24 -1.97
CA PRO A 47 -2.23 -1.24 -2.70
C PRO A 47 -1.02 -0.77 -1.90
N PRO A 48 0.02 -0.26 -2.59
CA PRO A 48 1.18 0.32 -1.96
C PRO A 48 0.75 1.57 -1.17
N THR A 49 0.85 1.52 0.16
CA THR A 49 0.41 2.63 1.04
C THR A 49 1.53 3.20 1.90
N THR A 50 2.68 2.53 1.96
CA THR A 50 3.85 3.03 2.69
C THR A 50 4.65 4.01 1.85
N VAL A 51 5.35 4.94 2.51
CA VAL A 51 6.23 5.90 1.82
C VAL A 51 7.25 5.18 0.95
N GLU A 52 7.89 4.13 1.46
CA GLU A 52 8.88 3.35 0.72
C GLU A 52 8.31 2.69 -0.54
N GLN A 53 7.09 2.14 -0.47
CA GLN A 53 6.46 1.55 -1.65
C GLN A 53 6.07 2.61 -2.68
N VAL A 54 5.51 3.74 -2.24
CA VAL A 54 5.09 4.82 -3.13
C VAL A 54 6.30 5.47 -3.82
N THR A 55 7.39 5.72 -3.08
CA THR A 55 8.61 6.27 -3.67
C THR A 55 9.33 5.26 -4.58
N ALA A 56 9.34 3.98 -4.21
CA ALA A 56 9.90 2.93 -5.07
C ALA A 56 9.08 2.76 -6.36
N MET A 57 7.75 2.89 -6.29
CA MET A 57 6.88 2.85 -7.48
C MET A 57 7.22 3.99 -8.44
N ALA A 58 7.39 5.21 -7.93
CA ALA A 58 7.75 6.39 -8.72
C ALA A 58 9.15 6.32 -9.36
N GLN A 59 10.02 5.41 -8.90
CA GLN A 59 11.33 5.15 -9.53
C GLN A 59 11.26 4.13 -10.66
N VAL A 60 10.20 3.33 -10.70
CA VAL A 60 10.05 2.20 -11.63
C VAL A 60 9.08 2.51 -12.75
N VAL A 61 8.02 3.25 -12.42
CA VAL A 61 6.94 3.61 -13.33
C VAL A 61 7.09 5.07 -13.74
N ASP A 62 7.03 5.33 -15.03
CA ASP A 62 7.12 6.68 -15.57
C ASP A 62 5.78 7.44 -15.47
N SER A 63 5.74 8.68 -15.97
CA SER A 63 4.53 9.51 -15.94
C SER A 63 3.40 9.00 -16.83
N ASN A 64 3.68 8.09 -17.77
CA ASN A 64 2.69 7.47 -18.65
C ASN A 64 2.14 6.16 -18.04
N GLY A 65 2.70 5.70 -16.93
CA GLY A 65 2.37 4.39 -16.36
C GLY A 65 3.19 3.25 -16.96
N ASP A 66 4.16 3.56 -17.82
CA ASP A 66 5.04 2.58 -18.44
C ASP A 66 6.23 2.25 -17.53
N PHE A 67 6.79 1.06 -17.69
CA PHE A 67 7.97 0.61 -16.97
C PHE A 67 8.85 -0.27 -17.85
N ASP A 68 10.16 -0.29 -17.57
CA ASP A 68 11.10 -1.17 -18.26
C ASP A 68 10.88 -2.64 -17.83
N ALA A 69 10.85 -3.56 -18.79
CA ALA A 69 10.78 -5.00 -18.55
C ALA A 69 11.87 -5.50 -17.59
N ALA A 70 13.04 -4.87 -17.57
CA ALA A 70 14.10 -5.16 -16.61
C ALA A 70 13.67 -4.96 -15.14
N ASN A 71 12.65 -4.12 -14.91
CA ASN A 71 12.11 -3.81 -13.59
C ASN A 71 10.85 -4.62 -13.24
N ILE A 72 10.36 -5.52 -14.09
CA ILE A 72 9.09 -6.25 -13.85
C ILE A 72 9.07 -6.93 -12.47
N ARG A 73 10.18 -7.59 -12.09
CA ARG A 73 10.28 -8.25 -10.78
C ARG A 73 10.15 -7.23 -9.65
N ARG A 74 10.89 -6.12 -9.73
CA ARG A 74 10.87 -5.06 -8.73
C ARG A 74 9.48 -4.44 -8.61
N LEU A 75 8.78 -4.28 -9.73
CA LEU A 75 7.41 -3.81 -9.75
C LEU A 75 6.48 -4.75 -8.97
N PHE A 76 6.58 -6.06 -9.18
CA PHE A 76 5.85 -7.06 -8.39
C PHE A 76 6.22 -7.04 -6.90
N GLU A 77 7.50 -6.85 -6.56
CA GLU A 77 7.94 -6.70 -5.15
C GLU A 77 7.24 -5.50 -4.48
N ILE A 78 7.11 -4.38 -5.20
CA ILE A 78 6.46 -3.16 -4.69
C ILE A 78 4.95 -3.33 -4.57
N ILE A 79 4.28 -3.81 -5.63
CA ILE A 79 2.81 -3.96 -5.68
C ILE A 79 2.34 -5.03 -4.69
N CYS A 80 2.98 -6.20 -4.70
CA CYS A 80 2.54 -7.33 -3.89
C CYS A 80 2.97 -7.20 -2.43
N GLY A 81 4.06 -6.47 -2.12
CA GLY A 81 4.58 -6.34 -0.76
C GLY A 81 4.78 -7.70 -0.11
N ASP A 82 4.15 -7.92 1.05
CA ASP A 82 4.23 -9.19 1.79
C ASP A 82 3.70 -10.41 1.00
N ALA A 83 2.80 -10.19 0.03
CA ALA A 83 2.29 -11.24 -0.84
C ALA A 83 3.27 -11.65 -1.95
N PHE A 84 4.34 -10.88 -2.17
CA PHE A 84 5.27 -11.09 -3.29
C PHE A 84 5.81 -12.52 -3.38
N PRO A 85 6.31 -13.16 -2.31
CA PRO A 85 6.87 -14.50 -2.43
C PRO A 85 5.85 -15.54 -2.94
N ALA A 86 4.58 -15.43 -2.51
CA ALA A 86 3.52 -16.32 -2.93
C ALA A 86 3.15 -16.09 -4.39
N VAL A 87 2.86 -14.85 -4.77
CA VAL A 87 2.48 -14.47 -6.14
C VAL A 87 3.60 -14.79 -7.13
N TRP A 88 4.84 -14.36 -6.80
CA TRP A 88 6.00 -14.55 -7.66
C TRP A 88 6.34 -16.02 -7.90
N SER A 89 6.08 -16.89 -6.92
CA SER A 89 6.29 -18.34 -7.10
C SER A 89 5.44 -18.93 -8.22
N ILE A 90 4.26 -18.35 -8.47
CA ILE A 90 3.32 -18.77 -9.52
C ILE A 90 3.68 -18.12 -10.86
N VAL A 91 3.88 -16.80 -10.88
CA VAL A 91 3.93 -16.04 -12.13
C VAL A 91 5.32 -15.93 -12.75
N ARG A 92 6.42 -16.19 -12.02
CA ARG A 92 7.80 -15.97 -12.50
C ARG A 92 8.20 -16.70 -13.79
N GLY A 93 7.46 -17.73 -14.18
CA GLY A 93 7.71 -18.53 -15.39
C GLY A 93 6.88 -18.08 -16.60
N GLU A 94 5.95 -17.14 -16.41
CA GLU A 94 5.03 -16.72 -17.45
C GLU A 94 5.68 -15.73 -18.45
N PRO A 95 5.13 -15.64 -19.68
CA PRO A 95 5.53 -14.61 -20.63
C PRO A 95 5.33 -13.19 -20.08
N PHE A 96 6.16 -12.26 -20.55
CA PHE A 96 6.09 -10.85 -20.14
C PHE A 96 4.69 -10.26 -20.32
N ASP A 97 4.04 -10.53 -21.45
CA ASP A 97 2.70 -10.00 -21.75
C ASP A 97 1.64 -10.45 -20.73
N VAL A 98 1.76 -11.67 -20.21
CA VAL A 98 0.87 -12.18 -19.15
C VAL A 98 1.10 -11.43 -17.85
N LEU A 99 2.36 -11.17 -17.49
CA LEU A 99 2.71 -10.39 -16.29
C LEU A 99 2.24 -8.94 -16.42
N PHE A 100 2.37 -8.36 -17.61
CA PHE A 100 1.91 -7.00 -17.89
C PHE A 100 0.39 -6.89 -17.72
N MET A 101 -0.38 -7.84 -18.27
CA MET A 101 -1.84 -7.88 -18.08
C MET A 101 -2.24 -7.98 -16.62
N LEU A 102 -1.53 -8.78 -15.81
CA LEU A 102 -1.79 -8.89 -14.38
C LEU A 102 -1.51 -7.57 -13.64
N VAL A 103 -0.43 -6.87 -14.00
CA VAL A 103 -0.10 -5.55 -13.45
C VAL A 103 -1.19 -4.53 -13.80
N ASP A 104 -1.65 -4.51 -15.05
CA ASP A 104 -2.72 -3.61 -15.50
C ASP A 104 -4.03 -3.88 -14.77
N ASP A 105 -4.40 -5.15 -14.58
CA ASP A 105 -5.59 -5.55 -13.83
C ASP A 105 -5.53 -5.13 -12.35
N MET A 106 -4.38 -5.33 -11.70
CA MET A 106 -4.15 -4.82 -10.33
C MET A 106 -4.24 -3.30 -10.27
N ASN A 107 -3.66 -2.59 -11.23
CA ASN A 107 -3.72 -1.13 -11.30
C ASN A 107 -5.14 -0.62 -11.52
N SER A 108 -5.92 -1.26 -12.41
CA SER A 108 -7.34 -0.98 -12.63
C SER A 108 -8.16 -1.18 -11.35
N HIS A 109 -7.93 -2.29 -10.64
CA HIS A 109 -8.59 -2.57 -9.36
C HIS A 109 -8.31 -1.49 -8.32
N PHE A 110 -7.04 -1.08 -8.14
CA PHE A 110 -6.68 -0.10 -7.12
C PHE A 110 -7.03 1.35 -7.50
N SER A 111 -6.92 1.73 -8.78
CA SER A 111 -7.30 3.07 -9.26
C SER A 111 -8.82 3.30 -9.19
N GLY A 112 -9.60 2.23 -9.28
CA GLY A 112 -11.06 2.23 -9.06
C GLY A 112 -11.49 2.38 -7.60
N VAL A 113 -10.58 2.21 -6.62
CA VAL A 113 -10.92 2.35 -5.19
C VAL A 113 -10.86 3.84 -4.78
N PRO A 114 -11.95 4.42 -4.22
CA PRO A 114 -11.94 5.77 -3.68
C PRO A 114 -10.94 5.86 -2.52
N GLY A 115 -9.79 6.51 -2.76
CA GLY A 115 -8.72 6.69 -1.76
C GLY A 115 -7.30 6.49 -2.29
N ALA A 116 -7.13 5.90 -3.47
CA ALA A 116 -5.83 5.66 -4.10
C ALA A 116 -5.42 6.74 -5.13
N LYS A 117 -5.96 7.96 -5.04
CA LYS A 117 -5.53 9.05 -5.92
C LYS A 117 -4.16 9.56 -5.46
N ALA A 118 -3.11 9.14 -6.16
CA ALA A 118 -1.76 9.70 -6.05
C ALA A 118 -1.68 11.22 -6.41
N GLY A 119 -2.78 11.83 -6.84
CA GLY A 119 -2.88 13.23 -7.24
C GLY A 119 -3.25 14.24 -6.14
N ASP A 120 -3.55 13.81 -4.90
CA ASP A 120 -3.85 14.73 -3.79
C ASP A 120 -2.63 15.00 -2.88
N LEU A 121 -1.42 15.00 -3.47
CA LEU A 121 -0.24 15.53 -2.78
C LEU A 121 -0.28 17.07 -2.84
N PRO A 122 -0.25 17.78 -1.70
CA PRO A 122 -0.29 19.24 -1.71
C PRO A 122 1.03 19.78 -2.28
N GLY A 123 0.94 20.36 -3.48
CA GLY A 123 2.09 20.88 -4.23
C GLY A 123 1.86 21.04 -5.74
N GLY A 124 0.74 20.55 -6.28
CA GLY A 124 0.35 20.78 -7.67
C GLY A 124 -0.51 22.03 -7.86
N ALA A 125 0.13 23.20 -7.89
CA ALA A 125 -0.30 24.42 -8.58
C ALA A 125 0.88 25.40 -8.69
#